data_AF-A0A955Y493-F1
#
_entry.id   AF-A0A955Y493-F1
#
_cell.length_a   1.000
_cell.length_b   1.000
_cell.length_c   1.000
_cell.angle_alpha   90.00
_cell.angle_beta   90.00
_cell.angle_gamma   90.00
#
_symmetry.space_group_name_H-M   'P 1'
#
loop_
_entity.id
_entity.type
_entity.pdbx_description
1 polymer ?
#
loop_
_entity_poly.entity_id
_entity_poly.type
_entity_poly.pdbx_seq_one_letter_code
_entity_poly.pdbx_strand_id
1 'polypeptide(L)'
;MARFELHDGPLKKFWEIELQGETLHFTMGDIGSPGRTRSKRHRNERVAEEAYETAVRAMLAQGYEQQLDADEAEDLEGPTWSRLTEDPLDVEALGVHADWLMGREDPRGDVLAELLDLQRRGDTDGVDALHRTHRDLLLGDLAAFPGTCRVEWGVGHARTAVLQGSGTDAPNAAVEVLRHDGFALLDDLTIHMPAAVKVVFSGTFPAVRRLDLRSGIGEEGGKASDLDLDRLSVKAPRLRDLRVRGPNAVTGSDAVTGLLHLDISEAPGWLEAIVRARPALQTLHVSSTTPAGLLEIRQQGLLDTVTVLGISPAWDADLSDLLQVLEGLQLDRLFLRDVLLEEPHAHTLVRFQGVDGLTIDGALTPEAVEILQQRPFDGRWETEEVDDAEPVRPADLELLRLEKGSGKSGRFWSIGVDGKVHHVAYGTRGRSPKWIWTRFPSADVAAEIAERRIEEKLREGYLRPGDDAPRDGVA
;
A
#
# COMPACT_ATOMS: atom_id res chain seq x y z
N MET A 1 16.14 13.20 28.79
CA MET A 1 14.72 13.43 29.17
C MET A 1 13.96 13.52 27.86
N ALA A 2 12.83 12.84 27.67
CA ALA A 2 12.10 12.95 26.41
C ALA A 2 10.93 13.92 26.54
N ARG A 3 10.85 14.90 25.64
CA ARG A 3 9.75 15.87 25.54
C ARG A 3 8.87 15.53 24.34
N PHE A 4 7.57 15.67 24.53
CA PHE A 4 6.56 15.36 23.53
C PHE A 4 5.57 16.53 23.45
N GLU A 5 5.17 16.91 22.24
CA GLU A 5 4.26 18.03 22.01
C GLU A 5 3.09 17.60 21.13
N LEU A 6 1.89 18.08 21.45
CA LEU A 6 0.67 17.87 20.68
C LEU A 6 0.15 19.23 20.23
N HIS A 7 0.15 19.43 18.91
CA HIS A 7 -0.39 20.61 18.25
C HIS A 7 -1.69 20.22 17.54
N ASP A 8 -2.80 20.19 18.28
CA ASP A 8 -4.10 19.80 17.71
C ASP A 8 -5.14 20.92 17.85
N GLY A 9 -5.36 21.64 16.74
CA GLY A 9 -6.23 22.81 16.68
C GLY A 9 -5.77 23.91 17.66
N PRO A 10 -6.67 24.48 18.49
CA PRO A 10 -6.31 25.50 19.47
C PRO A 10 -5.59 24.92 20.70
N LEU A 11 -5.57 23.60 20.88
CA LEU A 11 -4.98 22.95 22.04
C LEU A 11 -3.50 22.65 21.75
N LYS A 12 -2.62 23.31 22.51
CA LYS A 12 -1.18 23.09 22.48
C LYS A 12 -0.73 22.50 23.80
N LYS A 13 -0.44 21.20 23.84
CA LYS A 13 -0.05 20.49 25.05
C LYS A 13 1.36 19.95 24.93
N PHE A 14 2.05 19.84 26.06
CA PHE A 14 3.31 19.11 26.15
C PHE A 14 3.23 18.04 27.23
N TRP A 15 4.08 17.03 27.06
CA TRP A 15 4.30 15.97 28.00
C TRP A 15 5.79 15.63 28.01
N GLU A 16 6.41 15.62 29.17
CA GLU A 16 7.80 15.23 29.37
C GLU A 16 7.84 13.99 30.23
N ILE A 17 8.77 13.10 29.92
CA ILE A 17 9.07 11.93 30.72
C ILE A 17 10.57 11.82 30.97
N GLU A 18 10.91 11.54 32.22
CA GLU A 18 12.27 11.32 32.67
C GLU A 18 12.33 10.03 33.50
N LEU A 19 13.28 9.16 33.16
CA LEU A 19 13.57 7.96 33.91
C LEU A 19 14.78 8.22 34.81
N GLN A 20 14.59 8.07 36.13
CA GLN A 20 15.65 8.19 37.14
C GLN A 20 15.69 6.90 37.97
N GLY A 21 16.49 5.93 37.52
CA GLY A 21 16.59 4.60 38.13
C GLY A 21 15.23 3.90 38.17
N GLU A 22 14.67 3.70 39.37
CA GLU A 22 13.37 3.03 39.55
C GLU A 22 12.16 3.98 39.44
N THR A 23 12.36 5.28 39.21
CA THR A 23 11.28 6.29 39.26
C THR A 23 11.09 6.97 37.92
N LEU A 24 9.83 7.01 37.47
CA LEU A 24 9.40 7.80 36.32
C LEU A 24 8.82 9.13 36.78
N HIS A 25 9.32 10.21 36.20
CA HIS A 25 8.78 11.56 36.36
C HIS A 25 8.05 11.95 35.07
N PHE A 26 6.83 12.44 35.21
CA PHE A 26 5.99 12.90 34.11
C PHE A 26 5.61 14.35 34.36
N THR A 27 5.96 15.26 33.45
CA THR A 27 5.50 16.65 33.50
C THR A 27 4.53 16.89 32.36
N MET A 28 3.34 17.42 32.62
CA MET A 28 2.36 17.70 31.58
C MET A 28 1.72 19.08 31.76
N GLY A 29 1.43 19.76 30.65
CA GLY A 29 0.83 21.09 30.69
C GLY A 29 0.54 21.65 29.31
N ASP A 30 0.07 22.90 29.28
CA ASP A 30 -0.04 23.65 28.03
C ASP A 30 1.33 24.17 27.61
N ILE A 31 1.64 24.21 26.31
CA ILE A 31 2.92 24.71 25.80
C ILE A 31 3.12 26.17 26.26
N GLY A 32 4.26 26.45 26.89
CA GLY A 32 4.58 27.74 27.51
C GLY A 32 4.19 27.88 28.99
N SER A 33 3.51 26.89 29.56
CA SER A 33 3.27 26.79 31.01
C SER A 33 4.35 25.95 31.70
N PRO A 34 4.57 26.12 33.02
CA PRO A 34 5.50 25.26 33.77
C PRO A 34 5.02 23.81 33.94
N GLY A 35 3.77 23.49 33.57
CA GLY A 35 3.19 22.16 33.69
C GLY A 35 2.97 21.69 35.14
N ARG A 36 2.62 20.40 35.26
CA ARG A 36 2.45 19.69 36.54
C ARG A 36 3.23 18.39 36.49
N THR A 37 4.13 18.20 37.45
CA THR A 37 4.93 16.99 37.57
C THR A 37 4.27 15.94 38.46
N ARG A 38 4.32 14.68 38.05
CA ARG A 38 3.94 13.50 38.83
C ARG A 38 5.07 12.49 38.79
N SER A 39 5.29 11.80 39.89
CA SER A 39 6.32 10.76 39.96
C SER A 39 5.67 9.41 40.25
N LYS A 40 6.14 8.36 39.61
CA LYS A 40 5.72 6.98 39.84
C LYS A 40 6.95 6.11 40.04
N ARG A 41 7.09 5.56 41.25
CA ARG A 41 8.15 4.60 41.56
C ARG A 41 7.71 3.18 41.15
N HIS A 42 8.61 2.46 40.49
CA HIS A 42 8.45 1.08 40.09
C HIS A 42 9.28 0.16 41.00
N ARG A 43 9.10 -1.15 40.85
CA ARG A 43 9.73 -2.15 41.72
C ARG A 43 11.25 -2.22 41.56
N ASN A 44 11.73 -1.98 40.33
CA ASN A 44 13.14 -1.97 39.95
C ASN A 44 13.29 -1.19 38.63
N GLU A 45 14.53 -0.96 38.23
CA GLU A 45 14.92 -0.20 37.04
C GLU A 45 14.35 -0.80 35.75
N ARG A 46 14.53 -2.11 35.52
CA ARG A 46 13.97 -2.81 34.34
C ARG A 46 12.46 -2.60 34.16
N VAL A 47 11.69 -2.64 35.25
CA VAL A 47 10.23 -2.40 35.20
C VAL A 47 9.90 -0.92 35.02
N ALA A 48 10.79 -0.01 35.42
CA ALA A 48 10.67 1.42 35.13
C ALA A 48 10.98 1.72 33.66
N GLU A 49 11.98 1.07 33.07
CA GLU A 49 12.31 1.11 31.63
C GLU A 49 11.15 0.61 30.77
N GLU A 50 10.61 -0.59 31.06
CA GLU A 50 9.43 -1.12 30.35
C GLU A 50 8.22 -0.16 30.44
N ALA A 51 8.05 0.48 31.60
CA ALA A 51 6.99 1.46 31.81
C ALA A 51 7.25 2.78 31.10
N TYR A 52 8.51 3.21 30.99
CA TYR A 52 8.96 4.36 30.21
C TYR A 52 8.58 4.16 28.74
N GLU A 53 9.04 3.07 28.15
CA GLU A 53 8.79 2.71 26.75
C GLU A 53 7.30 2.60 26.45
N THR A 54 6.54 1.98 27.36
CA THR A 54 5.08 1.88 27.25
C THR A 54 4.42 3.25 27.27
N ALA A 55 4.84 4.15 28.17
CA ALA A 55 4.29 5.50 28.23
C ALA A 55 4.63 6.31 26.97
N VAL A 56 5.87 6.19 26.49
CA VAL A 56 6.37 6.84 25.27
C VAL A 56 5.61 6.32 24.04
N ARG A 57 5.36 5.00 23.91
CA ARG A 57 4.51 4.44 22.83
C ARG A 57 3.07 4.95 22.91
N ALA A 58 2.51 5.01 24.12
CA ALA A 58 1.15 5.50 24.33
C ALA A 58 1.00 6.98 23.93
N MET A 59 2.02 7.82 24.17
CA MET A 59 1.99 9.22 23.75
C MET A 59 2.06 9.37 22.21
N LEU A 60 2.95 8.65 21.54
CA LEU A 60 3.00 8.69 20.06
C LEU A 60 1.71 8.17 19.42
N ALA A 61 1.14 7.09 19.97
CA ALA A 61 -0.16 6.57 19.50
C ALA A 61 -1.31 7.58 19.70
N GLN A 62 -1.19 8.50 20.66
CA GLN A 62 -2.15 9.57 20.88
C GLN A 62 -1.96 10.78 19.96
N GLY A 63 -0.90 10.82 19.16
CA GLY A 63 -0.64 11.93 18.24
C GLY A 63 0.44 12.92 18.70
N TYR A 64 1.09 12.68 19.85
CA TYR A 64 2.18 13.55 20.29
C TYR A 64 3.43 13.34 19.42
N GLU A 65 4.17 14.41 19.20
CA GLU A 65 5.44 14.46 18.46
C GLU A 65 6.60 14.58 19.44
N GLN A 66 7.57 13.68 19.38
CA GLN A 66 8.77 13.76 20.20
C GLN A 66 9.65 14.94 19.74
N GLN A 67 10.04 15.80 20.66
CA GLN A 67 11.01 16.85 20.45
C GLN A 67 12.38 16.33 20.87
N LEU A 68 13.34 16.41 19.95
CA LEU A 68 14.74 16.08 20.19
C LEU A 68 15.53 17.36 20.43
N ASP A 69 16.48 17.31 21.36
CA ASP A 69 17.43 18.39 21.59
C ASP A 69 18.34 18.49 20.36
N ALA A 70 18.84 19.70 20.03
CA ALA A 70 19.64 19.89 18.80
C ALA A 70 20.88 18.96 18.74
N ASP A 71 21.55 18.80 19.89
CA ASP A 71 22.72 17.93 20.02
C ASP A 71 22.33 16.44 19.87
N GLU A 72 21.20 16.02 20.43
CA GLU A 72 20.67 14.65 20.28
C GLU A 72 20.23 14.38 18.83
N ALA A 73 19.66 15.37 18.15
CA ALA A 73 19.26 15.25 16.76
C ALA A 73 20.48 15.09 15.83
N GLU A 74 21.54 15.87 16.03
CA GLU A 74 22.79 15.75 15.24
C GLU A 74 23.46 14.38 15.46
N ASP A 75 23.49 13.92 16.71
CA ASP A 75 24.02 12.60 17.06
C ASP A 75 23.17 11.45 16.50
N LEU A 76 21.87 11.62 16.31
CA LEU A 76 20.99 10.60 15.74
C LEU A 76 20.99 10.59 14.21
N GLU A 77 21.21 11.74 13.56
CA GLU A 77 21.17 11.82 12.11
C GLU A 77 22.42 11.20 11.44
N GLY A 78 23.55 11.19 12.13
CA GLY A 78 24.79 10.61 11.59
C GLY A 78 25.35 11.40 10.39
N PRO A 79 26.59 11.11 9.97
CA PRO A 79 27.35 11.97 9.07
C PRO A 79 26.85 12.02 7.61
N THR A 80 25.91 11.15 7.21
CA THR A 80 25.51 10.98 5.81
C THR A 80 24.00 11.02 5.57
N TRP A 81 23.18 11.40 6.55
CA TRP A 81 21.72 11.28 6.39
C TRP A 81 21.17 12.09 5.23
N SER A 82 21.68 13.30 5.03
CA SER A 82 21.24 14.17 3.94
C SER A 82 21.44 13.51 2.57
N ARG A 83 22.62 12.92 2.33
CA ARG A 83 22.95 12.16 1.10
C ARG A 83 22.05 10.94 0.94
N LEU A 84 21.91 10.14 1.98
CA LEU A 84 21.08 8.94 1.94
C LEU A 84 19.60 9.25 1.78
N THR A 85 19.12 10.38 2.31
CA THR A 85 17.74 10.81 2.07
C THR A 85 17.59 11.11 0.57
N GLU A 86 18.50 11.90 -0.03
CA GLU A 86 18.52 12.22 -1.48
C GLU A 86 18.58 10.98 -2.37
N ASP A 87 19.56 10.11 -2.13
CA ASP A 87 19.75 8.84 -2.80
C ASP A 87 19.92 7.71 -1.77
N PRO A 88 18.84 6.99 -1.45
CA PRO A 88 18.89 5.85 -0.52
C PRO A 88 19.82 4.71 -0.97
N LEU A 89 20.27 4.71 -2.22
CA LEU A 89 21.16 3.71 -2.79
C LEU A 89 22.61 4.22 -2.95
N ASP A 90 22.96 5.36 -2.38
CA ASP A 90 24.33 5.87 -2.37
C ASP A 90 25.23 4.93 -1.55
N VAL A 91 25.91 4.03 -2.25
CA VAL A 91 26.78 2.98 -1.70
C VAL A 91 27.92 3.54 -0.84
N GLU A 92 28.41 4.74 -1.16
CA GLU A 92 29.45 5.40 -0.35
C GLU A 92 28.86 5.90 0.96
N ALA A 93 27.72 6.61 0.88
CA ALA A 93 27.04 7.14 2.05
C ALA A 93 26.54 6.02 3.00
N LEU A 94 26.10 4.88 2.43
CA LEU A 94 25.73 3.68 3.18
C LEU A 94 26.94 3.03 3.87
N GLY A 95 28.11 3.02 3.21
CA GLY A 95 29.35 2.53 3.80
C GLY A 95 29.76 3.36 5.02
N VAL A 96 29.72 4.69 4.91
CA VAL A 96 29.99 5.58 6.05
C VAL A 96 28.96 5.40 7.16
N HIS A 97 27.68 5.17 6.82
CA HIS A 97 26.65 4.89 7.81
C HIS A 97 26.89 3.55 8.54
N ALA A 98 27.33 2.51 7.81
CA ALA A 98 27.72 1.23 8.42
C ALA A 98 28.87 1.41 9.43
N ASP A 99 29.92 2.15 9.05
CA ASP A 99 31.05 2.46 9.92
C ASP A 99 30.61 3.25 11.16
N TRP A 100 29.70 4.20 10.98
CA TRP A 100 29.12 4.98 12.07
C TRP A 100 28.31 4.11 13.04
N LEU A 101 27.47 3.19 12.54
CA LEU A 101 26.74 2.22 13.36
C LEU A 101 27.70 1.30 14.13
N MET A 102 28.73 0.77 13.47
CA MET A 102 29.76 -0.04 14.12
C MET A 102 30.50 0.73 15.24
N GLY A 103 30.78 2.02 15.02
CA GLY A 103 31.40 2.89 16.03
C GLY A 103 30.54 3.09 17.29
N ARG A 104 29.23 2.86 17.19
CA ARG A 104 28.28 2.86 18.32
C ARG A 104 28.03 1.48 18.91
N GLU A 105 28.80 0.48 18.48
CA GLU A 105 28.60 -0.93 18.83
C GLU A 105 27.22 -1.45 18.43
N ASP A 106 26.60 -0.86 17.41
CA ASP A 106 25.32 -1.32 16.87
C ASP A 106 25.55 -2.48 15.88
N PRO A 107 25.03 -3.69 16.15
CA PRO A 107 25.25 -4.86 15.30
C PRO A 107 24.66 -4.72 13.88
N ARG A 108 23.77 -3.73 13.65
CA ARG A 108 23.28 -3.42 12.30
C ARG A 108 24.40 -2.91 11.39
N GLY A 109 25.46 -2.30 11.94
CA GLY A 109 26.60 -1.82 11.18
C GLY A 109 27.34 -2.96 10.44
N ASP A 110 27.60 -4.07 11.13
CA ASP A 110 28.24 -5.25 10.53
C ASP A 110 27.37 -5.84 9.41
N VAL A 111 26.06 -5.98 9.67
CA VAL A 111 25.11 -6.51 8.68
C VAL A 111 25.04 -5.62 7.44
N LEU A 112 25.00 -4.29 7.63
CA LEU A 112 24.98 -3.33 6.52
C LEU A 112 26.28 -3.40 5.70
N ALA A 113 27.44 -3.49 6.36
CA ALA A 113 28.72 -3.64 5.67
C ALA A 113 28.78 -4.93 4.83
N GLU A 114 28.27 -6.05 5.35
CA GLU A 114 28.21 -7.32 4.61
C GLU A 114 27.19 -7.26 3.45
N LEU A 115 26.02 -6.65 3.65
CA LEU A 115 25.04 -6.43 2.58
C LEU A 115 25.63 -5.61 1.43
N LEU A 116 26.40 -4.56 1.73
CA LEU A 116 27.09 -3.75 0.73
C LEU A 116 28.13 -4.56 -0.05
N ASP A 117 28.89 -5.42 0.63
CA ASP A 117 29.87 -6.29 -0.03
C ASP A 117 29.20 -7.32 -0.95
N LEU A 118 28.14 -7.99 -0.49
CA LEU A 118 27.35 -8.94 -1.29
C LEU A 118 26.76 -8.27 -2.53
N GLN A 119 26.20 -7.06 -2.38
CA GLN A 119 25.64 -6.31 -3.49
C GLN A 119 26.71 -5.91 -4.52
N ARG A 120 27.90 -5.47 -4.09
CA ARG A 120 29.02 -5.16 -4.99
C ARG A 120 29.47 -6.39 -5.78
N ARG A 121 29.36 -7.58 -5.19
CA ARG A 121 29.61 -8.88 -5.85
C ARG A 121 28.47 -9.33 -6.76
N GLY A 122 27.30 -8.69 -6.70
CA GLY A 122 26.09 -9.12 -7.41
C GLY A 122 25.46 -10.39 -6.86
N ASP A 123 25.73 -10.72 -5.59
CA ASP A 123 25.26 -11.94 -4.92
C ASP A 123 23.88 -11.73 -4.29
N THR A 124 22.82 -11.80 -5.12
CA THR A 124 21.44 -11.58 -4.67
C THR A 124 20.95 -12.65 -3.70
N ASP A 125 21.37 -13.91 -3.89
CA ASP A 125 20.99 -15.01 -3.00
C ASP A 125 21.61 -14.84 -1.61
N GLY A 126 22.86 -14.36 -1.55
CA GLY A 126 23.53 -14.00 -0.32
C GLY A 126 22.83 -12.85 0.42
N VAL A 127 22.40 -11.81 -0.29
CA VAL A 127 21.61 -10.70 0.29
C VAL A 127 20.31 -11.23 0.92
N ASP A 128 19.56 -12.06 0.20
CA ASP A 128 18.31 -12.65 0.69
C ASP A 128 18.53 -13.61 1.88
N ALA A 129 19.64 -14.36 1.88
CA ALA A 129 20.02 -15.21 2.99
C ALA A 129 20.39 -14.38 4.24
N LEU A 130 21.11 -13.28 4.06
CA LEU A 130 21.53 -12.41 5.15
C LEU A 130 20.33 -11.66 5.75
N HIS A 131 19.43 -11.11 4.94
CA HIS A 131 18.17 -10.51 5.41
C HIS A 131 17.31 -11.50 6.20
N ARG A 132 17.25 -12.77 5.78
CA ARG A 132 16.51 -13.80 6.53
C ARG A 132 17.18 -14.14 7.85
N THR A 133 18.51 -14.27 7.85
CA THR A 133 19.29 -14.61 9.04
C THR A 133 19.22 -13.51 10.10
N HIS A 134 19.31 -12.25 9.69
CA HIS A 134 19.31 -11.08 10.57
C HIS A 134 17.96 -10.37 10.64
N ARG A 135 16.88 -11.04 10.27
CA ARG A 135 15.54 -10.44 10.19
C ARG A 135 15.12 -9.76 11.49
N ASP A 136 15.30 -10.44 12.63
CA ASP A 136 14.86 -9.93 13.92
C ASP A 136 15.69 -8.70 14.35
N LEU A 137 16.98 -8.69 14.00
CA LEU A 137 17.85 -7.54 14.23
C LEU A 137 17.45 -6.34 13.36
N LEU A 138 17.17 -6.58 12.07
CA LEU A 138 16.79 -5.52 11.13
C LEU A 138 15.39 -4.96 11.41
N LEU A 139 14.47 -5.77 11.92
CA LEU A 139 13.12 -5.33 12.31
C LEU A 139 13.06 -4.74 13.73
N GLY A 140 14.00 -5.11 14.61
CA GLY A 140 13.92 -4.78 16.02
C GLY A 140 12.59 -5.25 16.62
N ASP A 141 11.91 -4.36 17.35
CA ASP A 141 10.62 -4.65 17.98
C ASP A 141 9.49 -4.96 16.97
N LEU A 142 9.64 -4.59 15.69
CA LEU A 142 8.67 -5.00 14.66
C LEU A 142 8.62 -6.51 14.45
N ALA A 143 9.67 -7.24 14.82
CA ALA A 143 9.69 -8.70 14.76
C ALA A 143 8.59 -9.33 15.64
N ALA A 144 8.13 -8.63 16.68
CA ALA A 144 7.04 -9.06 17.55
C ALA A 144 5.65 -9.04 16.88
N PHE A 145 5.52 -8.44 15.69
CA PHE A 145 4.25 -8.32 14.95
C PHE A 145 4.27 -9.12 13.62
N PRO A 146 4.41 -10.46 13.66
CA PRO A 146 4.56 -11.27 12.47
C PRO A 146 3.29 -11.19 11.60
N GLY A 147 3.47 -10.77 10.35
CA GLY A 147 2.38 -10.62 9.38
C GLY A 147 1.69 -9.26 9.39
N THR A 148 1.91 -8.45 10.43
CA THR A 148 1.38 -7.08 10.51
C THR A 148 2.19 -6.11 9.66
N CYS A 149 3.51 -6.30 9.59
CA CYS A 149 4.39 -5.53 8.71
C CYS A 149 5.06 -6.48 7.70
N ARG A 150 4.89 -6.21 6.41
CA ARG A 150 5.71 -6.80 5.35
C ARG A 150 6.70 -5.73 4.89
N VAL A 151 7.97 -6.08 4.85
CA VAL A 151 9.05 -5.17 4.48
C VAL A 151 9.77 -5.73 3.26
N GLU A 152 10.01 -4.89 2.27
CA GLU A 152 10.99 -5.14 1.22
C GLU A 152 12.25 -4.34 1.55
N TRP A 153 13.34 -5.08 1.69
CA TRP A 153 14.62 -4.53 2.11
C TRP A 153 15.42 -4.03 0.91
N GLY A 154 16.01 -2.85 1.05
CA GLY A 154 17.15 -2.41 0.27
C GLY A 154 18.43 -2.90 0.91
N VAL A 155 19.44 -2.03 0.95
CA VAL A 155 20.75 -2.34 1.52
C VAL A 155 20.75 -1.93 2.98
N GLY A 156 20.32 -2.85 3.85
CA GLY A 156 20.25 -2.68 5.31
C GLY A 156 19.19 -1.71 5.82
N HIS A 157 18.33 -1.19 4.96
CA HIS A 157 17.16 -0.37 5.30
C HIS A 157 15.91 -0.85 4.55
N ALA A 158 14.74 -0.58 5.11
CA ALA A 158 13.45 -0.84 4.49
C ALA A 158 13.21 0.16 3.35
N ARG A 159 12.89 -0.34 2.15
CA ARG A 159 12.48 0.49 1.02
C ARG A 159 10.98 0.59 0.89
N THR A 160 10.30 -0.52 1.14
CA THR A 160 8.84 -0.61 1.12
C THR A 160 8.35 -1.27 2.39
N ALA A 161 7.30 -0.71 2.96
CA ALA A 161 6.63 -1.25 4.13
C ALA A 161 5.13 -1.29 3.88
N VAL A 162 4.54 -2.47 4.11
CA VAL A 162 3.10 -2.67 4.04
C VAL A 162 2.62 -3.04 5.44
N LEU A 163 1.86 -2.12 6.05
CA LEU A 163 1.19 -2.32 7.32
C LEU A 163 -0.22 -2.87 7.07
N GLN A 164 -0.50 -4.05 7.59
CA GLN A 164 -1.77 -4.77 7.47
C GLN A 164 -2.09 -5.52 8.77
N GLY A 165 -3.31 -6.04 8.92
CA GLY A 165 -3.76 -6.68 10.16
C GLY A 165 -5.01 -6.03 10.77
N SER A 166 -5.32 -6.38 12.00
CA SER A 166 -6.48 -5.86 12.73
C SER A 166 -6.18 -5.70 14.23
N GLY A 167 -7.00 -4.93 14.94
CA GLY A 167 -6.89 -4.75 16.39
C GLY A 167 -5.75 -3.83 16.82
N THR A 168 -5.16 -4.12 17.98
CA THR A 168 -4.17 -3.26 18.66
C THR A 168 -2.77 -3.35 18.09
N ASP A 169 -2.44 -4.43 17.40
CA ASP A 169 -1.10 -4.67 16.85
C ASP A 169 -0.77 -3.68 15.73
N ALA A 170 -1.81 -3.23 15.02
CA ALA A 170 -1.74 -2.33 13.89
C ALA A 170 -1.17 -0.94 14.26
N PRO A 171 -1.76 -0.19 15.21
CA PRO A 171 -1.16 1.03 15.76
C PRO A 171 0.25 0.82 16.31
N ASN A 172 0.51 -0.28 17.01
CA ASN A 172 1.81 -0.52 17.63
C ASN A 172 2.89 -0.76 16.57
N ALA A 173 2.63 -1.59 15.56
CA ALA A 173 3.53 -1.77 14.43
C ALA A 173 3.77 -0.46 13.67
N ALA A 174 2.75 0.40 13.53
CA ALA A 174 2.95 1.73 12.97
C ALA A 174 3.91 2.56 13.81
N VAL A 175 3.76 2.60 15.15
CA VAL A 175 4.69 3.30 16.04
C VAL A 175 6.12 2.79 15.84
N GLU A 176 6.32 1.48 15.77
CA GLU A 176 7.67 0.93 15.61
C GLU A 176 8.26 1.24 14.22
N VAL A 177 7.47 1.27 13.15
CA VAL A 177 7.93 1.75 11.83
C VAL A 177 8.41 3.20 11.89
N LEU A 178 7.77 4.06 12.69
CA LEU A 178 8.19 5.48 12.82
C LEU A 178 9.49 5.66 13.59
N ARG A 179 9.78 4.75 14.50
CA ARG A 179 10.91 4.87 15.43
C ARG A 179 12.16 4.17 14.96
N HIS A 180 11.99 3.10 14.21
CA HIS A 180 13.09 2.20 13.91
C HIS A 180 13.96 2.81 12.80
N ASP A 181 15.24 3.06 13.06
CA ASP A 181 16.15 3.73 12.09
C ASP A 181 16.23 3.01 10.74
N GLY A 182 16.04 1.69 10.75
CA GLY A 182 15.93 0.89 9.53
C GLY A 182 14.82 1.34 8.56
N PHE A 183 13.87 2.17 8.98
CA PHE A 183 12.78 2.73 8.17
C PHE A 183 12.95 4.22 7.87
N ALA A 184 14.04 4.86 8.31
CA ALA A 184 14.28 6.28 8.04
C ALA A 184 14.41 6.59 6.53
N LEU A 185 14.82 5.60 5.74
CA LEU A 185 14.91 5.65 4.27
C LEU A 185 13.72 5.04 3.53
N LEU A 186 12.59 4.85 4.22
CA LEU A 186 11.40 4.26 3.61
C LEU A 186 10.92 5.12 2.43
N ASP A 187 10.82 4.52 1.24
CA ASP A 187 10.44 5.19 -0.02
C ASP A 187 8.93 5.01 -0.29
N ASP A 188 8.40 3.83 0.00
CA ASP A 188 7.00 3.45 -0.22
C ASP A 188 6.37 2.90 1.08
N LEU A 189 5.32 3.57 1.56
CA LEU A 189 4.55 3.14 2.73
C LEU A 189 3.11 2.87 2.32
N THR A 190 2.66 1.64 2.55
CA THR A 190 1.27 1.24 2.35
C THR A 190 0.63 0.87 3.69
N ILE A 191 -0.56 1.40 3.98
CA ILE A 191 -1.28 1.20 5.24
C ILE A 191 -2.69 0.71 4.94
N HIS A 192 -2.98 -0.54 5.27
CA HIS A 192 -4.30 -1.16 5.05
C HIS A 192 -5.26 -1.00 6.24
N MET A 193 -4.91 -0.17 7.23
CA MET A 193 -5.55 -0.19 8.54
C MET A 193 -5.88 1.22 9.04
N PRO A 194 -7.16 1.57 9.24
CA PRO A 194 -7.56 2.91 9.66
C PRO A 194 -6.90 3.35 10.98
N ALA A 195 -6.77 2.44 11.95
CA ALA A 195 -6.17 2.74 13.25
C ALA A 195 -4.67 3.09 13.16
N ALA A 196 -3.95 2.51 12.19
CA ALA A 196 -2.54 2.80 11.96
C ALA A 196 -2.33 4.14 11.25
N VAL A 197 -3.29 4.60 10.43
CA VAL A 197 -3.22 5.89 9.75
C VAL A 197 -3.03 7.02 10.77
N LYS A 198 -3.82 7.07 11.84
CA LYS A 198 -3.67 8.13 12.84
C LYS A 198 -2.28 8.17 13.49
N VAL A 199 -1.70 7.00 13.75
CA VAL A 199 -0.36 6.88 14.31
C VAL A 199 0.70 7.33 13.31
N VAL A 200 0.61 6.88 12.06
CA VAL A 200 1.53 7.30 11.01
C VAL A 200 1.53 8.83 10.89
N PHE A 201 0.36 9.45 10.94
CA PHE A 201 0.24 10.90 10.90
C PHE A 201 0.73 11.63 12.16
N SER A 202 1.15 10.93 13.21
CA SER A 202 1.86 11.54 14.34
C SER A 202 3.37 11.59 14.15
N GLY A 203 3.95 10.76 13.29
CA GLY A 203 5.39 10.77 13.00
C GLY A 203 5.79 11.66 11.82
N THR A 204 7.06 11.55 11.45
CA THR A 204 7.66 12.14 10.24
C THR A 204 8.24 11.03 9.37
N PHE A 205 8.22 11.24 8.05
CA PHE A 205 8.71 10.33 7.03
C PHE A 205 9.47 11.12 5.97
N PRO A 206 10.67 11.62 6.30
CA PRO A 206 11.39 12.55 5.44
C PRO A 206 11.71 11.96 4.05
N ALA A 207 11.86 10.64 3.95
CA ALA A 207 12.20 9.93 2.72
C ALA A 207 11.00 9.41 1.91
N VAL A 208 9.80 9.30 2.49
CA VAL A 208 8.65 8.66 1.82
C VAL A 208 8.23 9.47 0.60
N ARG A 209 8.27 8.81 -0.57
CA ARG A 209 7.83 9.36 -1.86
C ARG A 209 6.47 8.84 -2.27
N ARG A 210 6.09 7.64 -1.83
CA ARG A 210 4.78 7.06 -2.06
C ARG A 210 4.08 6.67 -0.76
N LEU A 211 2.85 7.13 -0.61
CA LEU A 211 1.98 6.76 0.50
C LEU A 211 0.65 6.22 -0.04
N ASP A 212 0.33 4.97 0.29
CA ASP A 212 -0.96 4.33 -0.06
C ASP A 212 -1.75 4.04 1.22
N LEU A 213 -2.79 4.84 1.46
CA LEU A 213 -3.69 4.72 2.58
C LEU A 213 -4.94 3.98 2.14
N ARG A 214 -5.06 2.73 2.54
CA ARG A 214 -6.26 1.93 2.31
C ARG A 214 -7.03 1.82 3.61
N SER A 215 -7.92 2.77 3.84
CA SER A 215 -8.94 2.61 4.85
C SER A 215 -9.96 1.62 4.32
N GLY A 216 -9.83 0.34 4.69
CA GLY A 216 -10.92 -0.60 4.51
C GLY A 216 -12.20 -0.01 5.11
N ILE A 217 -13.35 -0.29 4.50
CA ILE A 217 -14.67 0.01 5.07
C ILE A 217 -14.83 -0.92 6.28
N GLY A 218 -14.24 -0.55 7.41
CA GLY A 218 -14.44 -1.27 8.66
C GLY A 218 -15.90 -1.10 9.08
N GLU A 219 -16.55 -2.20 9.45
CA GLU A 219 -17.96 -2.22 9.92
C GLU A 219 -18.20 -1.29 11.13
N GLU A 220 -17.15 -0.86 11.83
CA GLU A 220 -17.25 -0.04 13.04
C GLU A 220 -17.49 1.47 12.80
N GLY A 221 -17.69 1.93 11.57
CA GLY A 221 -18.10 3.33 11.32
C GLY A 221 -17.10 4.38 11.84
N GLY A 222 -15.85 3.97 12.10
CA GLY A 222 -14.76 4.87 12.43
C GLY A 222 -14.50 5.76 11.23
N LYS A 223 -14.96 7.00 11.30
CA LYS A 223 -14.74 7.99 10.25
C LYS A 223 -13.24 8.17 10.08
N ALA A 224 -12.69 7.82 8.92
CA ALA A 224 -11.35 8.25 8.51
C ALA A 224 -11.32 9.78 8.21
N SER A 225 -12.21 10.56 8.81
CA SER A 225 -12.59 11.92 8.40
C SER A 225 -11.53 13.00 8.64
N ASP A 226 -10.41 12.65 9.27
CA ASP A 226 -9.50 13.64 9.84
C ASP A 226 -8.07 13.47 9.30
N LEU A 227 -7.92 13.00 8.05
CA LEU A 227 -6.62 13.09 7.39
C LEU A 227 -6.37 14.55 7.01
N ASP A 228 -5.60 15.23 7.84
CA ASP A 228 -5.14 16.59 7.59
C ASP A 228 -3.94 16.54 6.64
N LEU A 229 -4.18 16.76 5.35
CA LEU A 229 -3.10 16.75 4.36
C LEU A 229 -2.10 17.88 4.62
N ASP A 230 -2.50 18.99 5.24
CA ASP A 230 -1.61 20.15 5.40
C ASP A 230 -0.40 19.73 6.26
N ARG A 231 -0.65 18.90 7.27
CA ARG A 231 0.41 18.27 8.08
C ARG A 231 1.27 17.28 7.29
N LEU A 232 0.72 16.60 6.29
CA LEU A 232 1.46 15.64 5.49
C LEU A 232 2.61 16.29 4.71
N SER A 233 2.47 17.56 4.34
CA SER A 233 3.53 18.32 3.66
C SER A 233 4.77 18.54 4.53
N VAL A 234 4.57 18.72 5.83
CA VAL A 234 5.65 18.87 6.81
C VAL A 234 6.23 17.50 7.15
N LYS A 235 5.37 16.49 7.30
CA LYS A 235 5.76 15.14 7.74
C LYS A 235 6.42 14.33 6.64
N ALA A 236 5.97 14.46 5.39
CA ALA A 236 6.48 13.75 4.22
C ALA A 236 6.80 14.76 3.11
N PRO A 237 7.84 15.60 3.29
CA PRO A 237 8.17 16.69 2.36
C PRO A 237 8.54 16.22 0.95
N ARG A 238 8.83 14.92 0.79
CA ARG A 238 9.21 14.29 -0.48
C ARG A 238 8.08 13.50 -1.14
N LEU A 239 6.88 13.51 -0.56
CA LEU A 239 5.74 12.78 -1.07
C LEU A 239 5.39 13.26 -2.50
N ARG A 240 5.42 12.33 -3.45
CA ARG A 240 5.08 12.55 -4.87
C ARG A 240 3.82 11.79 -5.28
N ASP A 241 3.63 10.61 -4.73
CA ASP A 241 2.50 9.73 -4.98
C ASP A 241 1.66 9.58 -3.70
N LEU A 242 0.41 10.02 -3.73
CA LEU A 242 -0.53 9.80 -2.63
C LEU A 242 -1.74 9.03 -3.15
N ARG A 243 -2.00 7.87 -2.56
CA ARG A 243 -3.23 7.11 -2.78
C ARG A 243 -4.04 7.07 -1.50
N VAL A 244 -5.30 7.42 -1.57
CA VAL A 244 -6.23 7.38 -0.44
C VAL A 244 -7.50 6.67 -0.87
N ARG A 245 -7.74 5.51 -0.28
CA ARG A 245 -8.92 4.69 -0.52
C ARG A 245 -9.77 4.64 0.75
N GLY A 246 -11.04 4.99 0.60
CA GLY A 246 -12.06 4.94 1.64
C GLY A 246 -12.95 6.20 1.69
N PRO A 247 -14.14 6.11 2.30
CA PRO A 247 -15.07 7.22 2.39
C PRO A 247 -14.58 8.30 3.36
N ASN A 248 -14.65 9.58 2.92
CA ASN A 248 -14.35 10.79 3.70
C ASN A 248 -12.88 11.04 4.04
N ALA A 249 -11.93 10.53 3.25
CA ALA A 249 -10.59 10.29 3.77
C ALA A 249 -9.63 11.48 3.85
N VAL A 250 -10.03 12.72 3.56
CA VAL A 250 -9.08 13.85 3.49
C VAL A 250 -9.76 15.18 3.85
N THR A 251 -9.01 16.08 4.48
CA THR A 251 -9.30 17.51 4.64
C THR A 251 -7.99 18.31 4.48
N GLY A 252 -8.07 19.62 4.27
CA GLY A 252 -6.90 20.50 4.11
C GLY A 252 -6.80 21.06 2.69
N SER A 253 -6.53 22.36 2.58
CA SER A 253 -6.49 23.08 1.29
C SER A 253 -5.08 23.37 0.79
N ASP A 254 -4.06 23.30 1.64
CA ASP A 254 -2.74 23.92 1.38
C ASP A 254 -1.60 22.88 1.22
N ALA A 255 -1.96 21.60 1.18
CA ALA A 255 -1.02 20.51 1.39
C ALA A 255 -0.20 20.01 0.19
N VAL A 256 1.09 19.76 0.44
CA VAL A 256 2.09 19.03 -0.39
C VAL A 256 2.27 19.64 -1.79
N THR A 257 3.02 20.75 -1.85
CA THR A 257 3.38 21.43 -3.11
C THR A 257 4.15 20.53 -4.09
N GLY A 258 4.76 19.45 -3.60
CA GLY A 258 5.51 18.49 -4.40
C GLY A 258 4.71 17.31 -4.97
N LEU A 259 3.40 17.21 -4.69
CA LEU A 259 2.61 16.04 -5.08
C LEU A 259 2.39 16.01 -6.61
N LEU A 260 2.76 14.89 -7.24
CA LEU A 260 2.66 14.68 -8.69
C LEU A 260 1.46 13.81 -9.06
N HIS A 261 1.15 12.82 -8.22
CA HIS A 261 0.07 11.87 -8.46
C HIS A 261 -0.82 11.75 -7.22
N LEU A 262 -2.12 11.88 -7.43
CA LEU A 262 -3.14 11.77 -6.38
C LEU A 262 -4.21 10.78 -6.84
N ASP A 263 -4.43 9.72 -6.07
CA ASP A 263 -5.49 8.73 -6.30
C ASP A 263 -6.45 8.73 -5.12
N ILE A 264 -7.69 9.16 -5.32
CA ILE A 264 -8.70 9.23 -4.27
C ILE A 264 -9.93 8.43 -4.69
N SER A 265 -10.32 7.43 -3.90
CA SER A 265 -11.48 6.61 -4.25
C SER A 265 -12.80 7.39 -4.18
N GLU A 266 -12.92 8.35 -3.28
CA GLU A 266 -14.12 9.18 -3.15
C GLU A 266 -13.72 10.64 -3.13
N ALA A 267 -14.08 11.41 -4.15
CA ALA A 267 -13.85 12.84 -4.18
C ALA A 267 -14.96 13.57 -3.42
N PRO A 268 -14.62 14.22 -2.32
CA PRO A 268 -15.55 15.09 -1.63
C PRO A 268 -15.55 16.49 -2.26
N GLY A 269 -16.46 17.35 -1.78
CA GLY A 269 -16.63 18.71 -2.28
C GLY A 269 -15.43 19.66 -2.14
N TRP A 270 -14.27 19.22 -1.63
CA TRP A 270 -13.04 20.01 -1.57
C TRP A 270 -12.02 19.68 -2.66
N LEU A 271 -12.31 18.75 -3.58
CA LEU A 271 -11.39 18.35 -4.65
C LEU A 271 -10.86 19.56 -5.44
N GLU A 272 -11.72 20.57 -5.65
CA GLU A 272 -11.37 21.82 -6.30
C GLU A 272 -10.25 22.59 -5.57
N ALA A 273 -10.37 22.76 -4.25
CA ALA A 273 -9.35 23.43 -3.43
C ALA A 273 -8.01 22.68 -3.53
N ILE A 274 -8.08 21.35 -3.56
CA ILE A 274 -6.94 20.47 -3.69
C ILE A 274 -6.21 20.63 -5.02
N VAL A 275 -6.93 20.74 -6.13
CA VAL A 275 -6.31 20.93 -7.44
C VAL A 275 -5.75 22.34 -7.57
N ARG A 276 -6.49 23.36 -7.11
CA ARG A 276 -6.06 24.76 -7.16
C ARG A 276 -4.77 25.03 -6.37
N ALA A 277 -4.60 24.37 -5.23
CA ALA A 277 -3.40 24.53 -4.43
C ALA A 277 -2.16 23.80 -4.97
N ARG A 278 -2.29 22.99 -6.04
CA ARG A 278 -1.24 22.08 -6.51
C ARG A 278 -0.92 22.22 -8.00
N PRO A 279 -0.17 23.26 -8.39
CA PRO A 279 0.24 23.44 -9.78
C PRO A 279 1.19 22.37 -10.30
N ALA A 280 1.78 21.54 -9.42
CA ALA A 280 2.66 20.44 -9.80
C ALA A 280 1.93 19.10 -10.01
N LEU A 281 0.62 19.03 -9.73
CA LEU A 281 -0.14 17.79 -9.85
C LEU A 281 -0.28 17.43 -11.34
N GLN A 282 0.29 16.29 -11.73
CA GLN A 282 0.27 15.81 -13.11
C GLN A 282 -0.88 14.84 -13.36
N THR A 283 -1.15 13.97 -12.37
CA THR A 283 -2.18 12.95 -12.50
C THR A 283 -3.12 12.96 -11.31
N LEU A 284 -4.41 13.02 -11.60
CA LEU A 284 -5.47 12.89 -10.62
C LEU A 284 -6.35 11.69 -10.97
N HIS A 285 -6.34 10.66 -10.12
CA HIS A 285 -7.26 9.54 -10.17
C HIS A 285 -8.39 9.77 -9.16
N VAL A 286 -9.64 9.72 -9.61
CA VAL A 286 -10.82 9.91 -8.74
C VAL A 286 -11.87 8.87 -9.05
N SER A 287 -12.28 8.05 -8.06
CA SER A 287 -13.26 6.98 -8.31
C SER A 287 -14.71 7.31 -8.01
N SER A 288 -15.02 8.43 -7.38
CA SER A 288 -16.40 8.92 -7.30
C SER A 288 -16.41 10.44 -7.15
N THR A 289 -16.87 11.15 -8.17
CA THR A 289 -17.04 12.61 -8.14
C THR A 289 -18.35 13.00 -8.80
N THR A 290 -18.84 14.19 -8.51
CA THR A 290 -19.94 14.79 -9.27
C THR A 290 -19.42 15.30 -10.62
N PRO A 291 -20.26 15.28 -11.68
CA PRO A 291 -19.90 15.86 -12.97
C PRO A 291 -19.51 17.35 -12.86
N ALA A 292 -20.22 18.12 -12.04
CA ALA A 292 -19.92 19.54 -11.82
C ALA A 292 -18.49 19.78 -11.33
N GLY A 293 -18.00 18.97 -10.38
CA GLY A 293 -16.61 19.08 -9.88
C GLY A 293 -15.56 18.80 -10.94
N LEU A 294 -15.83 17.86 -11.86
CA LEU A 294 -14.92 17.56 -12.98
C LEU A 294 -14.86 18.71 -13.99
N LEU A 295 -16.02 19.29 -14.32
CA LEU A 295 -16.10 20.39 -15.27
C LEU A 295 -15.34 21.61 -14.75
N GLU A 296 -15.47 21.90 -13.45
CA GLU A 296 -14.77 23.01 -12.81
C GLU A 296 -13.25 22.82 -12.77
N ILE A 297 -12.79 21.61 -12.42
CA ILE A 297 -11.35 21.26 -12.47
C ILE A 297 -10.78 21.49 -13.87
N ARG A 298 -11.50 21.09 -14.91
CA ARG A 298 -11.08 21.33 -16.29
C ARG A 298 -11.07 22.81 -16.65
N GLN A 299 -12.12 23.56 -16.34
CA GLN A 299 -12.24 24.96 -16.74
C GLN A 299 -11.06 25.81 -16.22
N GLN A 300 -10.41 25.35 -15.15
CA GLN A 300 -9.22 26.01 -14.59
C GLN A 300 -7.91 25.62 -15.30
N GLY A 301 -7.89 24.59 -16.17
CA GLY A 301 -6.72 24.20 -16.96
C GLY A 301 -5.54 23.68 -16.13
N LEU A 302 -5.82 23.09 -14.97
CA LEU A 302 -4.81 22.85 -13.92
C LEU A 302 -4.08 21.51 -14.01
N LEU A 303 -4.50 20.58 -14.87
CA LEU A 303 -3.99 19.20 -14.87
C LEU A 303 -3.67 18.71 -16.28
N ASP A 304 -2.51 18.08 -16.44
CA ASP A 304 -2.08 17.42 -17.68
C ASP A 304 -2.91 16.16 -17.97
N THR A 305 -3.31 15.42 -16.93
CA THR A 305 -4.12 14.22 -17.08
C THR A 305 -5.02 14.03 -15.86
N VAL A 306 -6.33 13.92 -16.09
CA VAL A 306 -7.29 13.46 -15.08
C VAL A 306 -7.78 12.09 -15.53
N THR A 307 -7.76 11.12 -14.62
CA THR A 307 -8.34 9.80 -14.85
C THR A 307 -9.48 9.59 -13.86
N VAL A 308 -10.72 9.62 -14.32
CA VAL A 308 -11.86 9.28 -13.45
C VAL A 308 -12.04 7.77 -13.51
N LEU A 309 -12.04 7.06 -12.39
CA LEU A 309 -12.06 5.59 -12.34
C LEU A 309 -13.30 5.09 -11.60
N GLY A 310 -14.40 4.94 -12.30
CA GLY A 310 -15.66 4.50 -11.71
C GLY A 310 -16.61 5.68 -11.57
N ILE A 311 -17.83 5.43 -12.01
CA ILE A 311 -18.95 6.32 -11.79
C ILE A 311 -19.76 5.67 -10.68
N SER A 312 -19.96 6.37 -9.57
CA SER A 312 -20.84 5.87 -8.52
C SER A 312 -22.27 5.73 -9.07
N PRO A 313 -23.02 4.67 -8.72
CA PRO A 313 -24.43 4.54 -9.08
C PRO A 313 -25.32 5.69 -8.57
N ALA A 314 -24.79 6.58 -7.70
CA ALA A 314 -25.43 7.85 -7.38
C ALA A 314 -25.60 8.82 -8.59
N TRP A 315 -25.05 8.47 -9.76
CA TRP A 315 -25.32 9.13 -11.05
C TRP A 315 -26.68 8.77 -11.67
N ASP A 316 -27.57 8.09 -10.94
CA ASP A 316 -29.01 8.08 -11.25
C ASP A 316 -29.61 9.51 -11.30
N ALA A 317 -28.89 10.53 -10.80
CA ALA A 317 -29.20 11.93 -11.05
C ALA A 317 -28.72 12.37 -12.45
N ASP A 318 -29.70 12.53 -13.33
CA ASP A 318 -29.74 13.23 -14.61
C ASP A 318 -28.55 12.96 -15.56
N LEU A 319 -28.73 11.98 -16.46
CA LEU A 319 -27.88 11.78 -17.64
C LEU A 319 -27.58 13.09 -18.40
N SER A 320 -28.47 14.08 -18.31
CA SER A 320 -28.26 15.43 -18.85
C SER A 320 -27.04 16.13 -18.27
N ASP A 321 -26.76 15.99 -16.96
CA ASP A 321 -25.60 16.61 -16.32
C ASP A 321 -24.31 15.95 -16.79
N LEU A 322 -24.29 14.62 -16.91
CA LEU A 322 -23.17 13.91 -17.50
C LEU A 322 -22.94 14.38 -18.94
N LEU A 323 -23.99 14.40 -19.76
CA LEU A 323 -23.90 14.83 -21.15
C LEU A 323 -23.41 16.28 -21.27
N GLN A 324 -23.89 17.19 -20.42
CA GLN A 324 -23.44 18.58 -20.39
C GLN A 324 -21.96 18.68 -20.03
N VAL A 325 -21.48 17.83 -19.12
CA VAL A 325 -20.06 17.72 -18.83
C VAL A 325 -19.32 17.21 -20.05
N LEU A 326 -19.70 16.07 -20.63
CA LEU A 326 -19.06 15.48 -21.81
C LEU A 326 -19.04 16.42 -23.02
N GLU A 327 -20.02 17.30 -23.19
CA GLU A 327 -20.04 18.34 -24.22
C GLU A 327 -19.00 19.45 -23.93
N GLY A 328 -18.83 19.85 -22.65
CA GLY A 328 -17.71 20.71 -22.21
C GLY A 328 -16.33 20.03 -22.27
N LEU A 329 -16.35 18.70 -22.20
CA LEU A 329 -15.36 17.68 -22.56
C LEU A 329 -14.41 17.87 -23.75
N GLN A 330 -14.90 18.50 -24.83
CA GLN A 330 -14.29 18.43 -26.17
C GLN A 330 -13.59 17.07 -26.43
N LEU A 331 -14.32 15.98 -26.33
CA LEU A 331 -13.74 14.63 -26.36
C LEU A 331 -13.33 14.24 -27.79
N ASP A 332 -12.19 13.56 -27.95
CA ASP A 332 -11.69 13.13 -29.28
C ASP A 332 -12.08 11.67 -29.58
N ARG A 333 -12.06 10.83 -28.54
CA ARG A 333 -12.33 9.41 -28.64
C ARG A 333 -13.24 8.93 -27.53
N LEU A 334 -14.07 7.96 -27.87
CA LEU A 334 -14.90 7.23 -26.95
C LEU A 334 -14.67 5.73 -27.13
N PHE A 335 -14.25 5.09 -26.06
CA PHE A 335 -14.09 3.65 -25.97
C PHE A 335 -15.27 3.06 -25.21
N LEU A 336 -16.03 2.19 -25.86
CA LEU A 336 -17.01 1.35 -25.17
C LEU A 336 -16.34 0.00 -24.86
N ARG A 337 -16.39 -0.40 -23.60
CA ARG A 337 -15.89 -1.68 -23.09
C ARG A 337 -17.05 -2.45 -22.47
N ASP A 338 -17.55 -3.45 -23.16
CA ASP A 338 -18.57 -4.33 -22.60
C ASP A 338 -17.99 -5.12 -21.41
N VAL A 339 -18.64 -5.00 -20.26
CA VAL A 339 -18.37 -5.83 -19.09
C VAL A 339 -19.64 -6.60 -18.78
N LEU A 340 -19.65 -7.87 -19.15
CA LEU A 340 -20.72 -8.79 -18.78
C LEU A 340 -20.62 -9.07 -17.28
N LEU A 341 -21.54 -8.49 -16.49
CA LEU A 341 -21.80 -8.89 -15.11
C LEU A 341 -23.14 -9.65 -15.10
N GLU A 342 -23.18 -10.91 -14.62
CA GLU A 342 -24.35 -11.81 -14.63
C GLU A 342 -25.54 -11.38 -13.72
N GLU A 343 -25.59 -10.14 -13.24
CA GLU A 343 -26.68 -9.64 -12.39
C GLU A 343 -27.64 -8.73 -13.19
N PRO A 344 -28.90 -8.53 -12.75
CA PRO A 344 -29.90 -7.69 -13.45
C PRO A 344 -29.55 -6.19 -13.58
N HIS A 345 -28.30 -5.82 -13.27
CA HIS A 345 -27.71 -4.49 -13.38
C HIS A 345 -26.41 -4.54 -14.20
N ALA A 346 -26.45 -5.15 -15.39
CA ALA A 346 -25.29 -5.14 -16.30
C ALA A 346 -24.91 -3.68 -16.62
N HIS A 347 -23.69 -3.28 -16.29
CA HIS A 347 -23.16 -1.97 -16.62
C HIS A 347 -22.09 -2.12 -17.71
N THR A 348 -22.13 -1.27 -18.73
CA THR A 348 -21.06 -1.17 -19.74
C THR A 348 -19.97 -0.25 -19.20
N LEU A 349 -18.71 -0.68 -19.18
CA LEU A 349 -17.62 0.24 -18.91
C LEU A 349 -17.42 1.15 -20.12
N VAL A 350 -17.39 2.45 -19.93
CA VAL A 350 -17.13 3.43 -20.97
C VAL A 350 -15.91 4.21 -20.57
N ARG A 351 -14.95 4.29 -21.49
CA ARG A 351 -13.76 5.11 -21.40
C ARG A 351 -13.89 6.28 -22.37
N PHE A 352 -14.03 7.50 -21.86
CA PHE A 352 -13.97 8.72 -22.67
C PHE A 352 -12.53 9.21 -22.70
N GLN A 353 -11.97 9.53 -23.87
CA GLN A 353 -10.63 10.10 -24.00
C GLN A 353 -10.70 11.45 -24.74
N GLY A 354 -10.30 12.52 -24.05
CA GLY A 354 -10.20 13.87 -24.60
C GLY A 354 -8.94 14.09 -25.44
N VAL A 355 -8.98 15.10 -26.32
CA VAL A 355 -7.82 15.55 -27.12
C VAL A 355 -6.61 15.90 -26.24
N ASP A 356 -6.87 16.34 -25.01
CA ASP A 356 -5.84 16.80 -24.07
C ASP A 356 -5.34 15.70 -23.12
N GLY A 357 -5.64 14.41 -23.41
CA GLY A 357 -5.18 13.28 -22.59
C GLY A 357 -6.09 12.93 -21.39
N LEU A 358 -7.13 13.73 -21.12
CA LEU A 358 -8.19 13.43 -20.15
C LEU A 358 -8.79 12.05 -20.44
N THR A 359 -8.80 11.14 -19.47
CA THR A 359 -9.44 9.83 -19.59
C THR A 359 -10.52 9.68 -18.51
N ILE A 360 -11.72 9.26 -18.87
CA ILE A 360 -12.82 9.04 -17.92
C ILE A 360 -13.28 7.60 -18.11
N ASP A 361 -12.96 6.74 -17.17
CA ASP A 361 -13.47 5.37 -17.10
C ASP A 361 -14.69 5.35 -16.17
N GLY A 362 -15.80 4.82 -16.64
CA GLY A 362 -17.05 4.81 -15.90
C GLY A 362 -17.94 3.64 -16.25
N ALA A 363 -18.87 3.28 -15.38
CA ALA A 363 -19.85 2.24 -15.63
C ALA A 363 -21.19 2.92 -15.99
N LEU A 364 -21.76 2.60 -17.15
CA LEU A 364 -23.05 3.13 -17.62
C LEU A 364 -24.10 2.03 -17.63
N THR A 365 -25.36 2.39 -17.36
CA THR A 365 -26.49 1.49 -17.58
C THR A 365 -26.73 1.27 -19.08
N PRO A 366 -27.38 0.18 -19.50
CA PRO A 366 -27.66 -0.07 -20.92
C PRO A 366 -28.47 1.05 -21.57
N GLU A 367 -29.41 1.64 -20.83
CA GLU A 367 -30.21 2.78 -21.29
C GLU A 367 -29.36 4.04 -21.52
N ALA A 368 -28.39 4.31 -20.64
CA ALA A 368 -27.44 5.43 -20.81
C ALA A 368 -26.54 5.24 -22.04
N VAL A 369 -26.11 4.00 -22.33
CA VAL A 369 -25.34 3.69 -23.53
C VAL A 369 -26.17 3.91 -24.79
N GLU A 370 -27.43 3.45 -24.80
CA GLU A 370 -28.33 3.63 -25.95
C GLU A 370 -28.56 5.12 -26.23
N ILE A 371 -28.79 5.94 -25.19
CA ILE A 371 -28.95 7.39 -25.35
C ILE A 371 -27.68 8.06 -25.88
N LEU A 372 -26.50 7.64 -25.41
CA LEU A 372 -25.21 8.14 -25.91
C LEU A 372 -24.99 7.80 -27.38
N GLN A 373 -25.33 6.58 -27.81
CA GLN A 373 -25.19 6.13 -29.19
C GLN A 373 -26.12 6.85 -30.17
N GLN A 374 -27.28 7.34 -29.71
CA GLN A 374 -28.23 8.09 -30.53
C GLN A 374 -27.83 9.56 -30.77
N ARG A 375 -26.83 10.08 -30.03
CA ARG A 375 -26.37 11.46 -30.19
C ARG A 375 -25.28 11.59 -31.25
N PRO A 376 -25.26 12.70 -32.01
CA PRO A 376 -24.13 13.02 -32.87
C PRO A 376 -22.90 13.30 -32.01
N PHE A 377 -21.94 12.37 -32.02
CA PHE A 377 -20.62 12.53 -31.43
C PHE A 377 -19.61 12.71 -32.56
N ASP A 378 -18.90 13.83 -32.57
CA ASP A 378 -17.93 14.17 -33.62
C ASP A 378 -16.61 13.37 -33.52
N GLY A 379 -16.40 12.65 -32.41
CA GLY A 379 -15.24 11.79 -32.19
C GLY A 379 -15.43 10.37 -32.72
N ARG A 380 -14.40 9.52 -32.52
CA ARG A 380 -14.46 8.11 -32.92
C ARG A 380 -15.05 7.22 -31.82
N TRP A 381 -16.00 6.38 -32.21
CA TRP A 381 -16.43 5.23 -31.43
C TRP A 381 -15.46 4.09 -31.70
N GLU A 382 -14.80 3.60 -30.66
CA GLU A 382 -13.98 2.39 -30.70
C GLU A 382 -14.57 1.40 -29.69
N THR A 383 -15.03 0.26 -30.19
CA THR A 383 -15.41 -0.86 -29.31
C THR A 383 -14.16 -1.69 -29.09
N GLU A 384 -13.65 -1.70 -27.88
CA GLU A 384 -12.56 -2.60 -27.52
C GLU A 384 -13.19 -3.96 -27.18
N GLU A 385 -13.19 -4.88 -28.15
CA GLU A 385 -13.45 -6.29 -27.88
C GLU A 385 -12.33 -6.79 -26.96
N VAL A 386 -12.61 -6.78 -25.67
CA VAL A 386 -11.73 -7.49 -24.75
C VAL A 386 -12.00 -8.96 -24.97
N ASP A 387 -10.95 -9.69 -25.35
CA ASP A 387 -10.92 -11.15 -25.46
C ASP A 387 -10.98 -11.77 -24.04
N ASP A 388 -11.96 -11.31 -23.25
CA ASP A 388 -12.40 -11.76 -21.94
C ASP A 388 -13.68 -12.59 -22.13
N ALA A 389 -13.73 -13.43 -23.16
CA ALA A 389 -14.64 -14.56 -23.14
C ALA A 389 -14.43 -15.26 -21.80
N GLU A 390 -15.51 -15.42 -21.02
CA GLU A 390 -15.45 -16.20 -19.79
C GLU A 390 -14.74 -17.52 -20.13
N PRO A 391 -13.72 -17.92 -19.34
CA PRO A 391 -13.06 -19.17 -19.59
C PRO A 391 -14.11 -20.28 -19.64
N VAL A 392 -14.00 -21.15 -20.63
CA VAL A 392 -14.96 -22.23 -20.84
C VAL A 392 -15.16 -22.97 -19.53
N ARG A 393 -16.43 -23.22 -19.16
CA ARG A 393 -16.74 -23.86 -17.88
C ARG A 393 -15.90 -25.14 -17.75
N PRO A 394 -15.23 -25.38 -16.60
CA PRO A 394 -14.29 -26.49 -16.46
C PRO A 394 -14.88 -27.89 -16.72
N ALA A 395 -16.21 -28.02 -16.75
CA ALA A 395 -16.89 -29.25 -17.12
C ALA A 395 -16.62 -29.68 -18.57
N ASP A 396 -16.29 -28.73 -19.44
CA ASP A 396 -16.09 -28.95 -20.87
C ASP A 396 -14.60 -29.02 -21.25
N LEU A 397 -13.68 -28.81 -20.29
CA LEU A 397 -12.24 -28.88 -20.50
C LEU A 397 -11.68 -30.27 -20.18
N GLU A 398 -10.87 -30.81 -21.10
CA GLU A 398 -10.08 -32.01 -20.82
C GLU A 398 -8.93 -31.67 -19.88
N LEU A 399 -9.11 -31.96 -18.59
CA LEU A 399 -8.06 -31.77 -17.58
C LEU A 399 -7.18 -33.02 -17.47
N LEU A 400 -5.87 -32.85 -17.66
CA LEU A 400 -4.90 -33.89 -17.30
C LEU A 400 -4.84 -33.98 -15.78
N ARG A 401 -5.43 -35.02 -15.22
CA ARG A 401 -5.39 -35.34 -13.80
C ARG A 401 -4.11 -36.10 -13.46
N LEU A 402 -3.52 -35.81 -12.31
CA LEU A 402 -2.41 -36.51 -11.67
C LEU A 402 -2.78 -36.84 -10.22
N GLU A 403 -2.30 -37.96 -9.69
CA GLU A 403 -2.66 -38.44 -8.35
C GLU A 403 -1.44 -38.86 -7.54
N LYS A 404 -1.46 -38.57 -6.23
CA LYS A 404 -0.37 -38.89 -5.29
C LYS A 404 -0.91 -39.54 -4.01
N GLY A 405 -0.37 -40.69 -3.65
CA GLY A 405 -0.76 -41.48 -2.48
C GLY A 405 -1.93 -42.44 -2.72
N SER A 406 -2.08 -43.42 -1.83
CA SER A 406 -3.13 -44.44 -1.90
C SER A 406 -4.26 -44.17 -0.88
N GLY A 407 -5.45 -44.72 -1.15
CA GLY A 407 -6.59 -44.65 -0.23
C GLY A 407 -7.26 -43.27 -0.12
N LYS A 408 -7.90 -43.02 1.04
CA LYS A 408 -8.72 -41.82 1.32
C LYS A 408 -7.91 -40.55 1.59
N SER A 409 -6.61 -40.66 1.84
CA SER A 409 -5.68 -39.54 2.01
C SER A 409 -4.99 -39.12 0.71
N GLY A 410 -5.25 -39.83 -0.39
CA GLY A 410 -4.69 -39.51 -1.70
C GLY A 410 -5.04 -38.08 -2.13
N ARG A 411 -4.09 -37.39 -2.74
CA ARG A 411 -4.27 -36.06 -3.31
C ARG A 411 -4.38 -36.17 -4.83
N PHE A 412 -5.15 -35.29 -5.43
CA PHE A 412 -5.16 -35.11 -6.88
C PHE A 412 -4.77 -33.68 -7.22
N TRP A 413 -4.25 -33.52 -8.42
CA TRP A 413 -3.93 -32.25 -9.05
C TRP A 413 -4.23 -32.41 -10.54
N SER A 414 -4.98 -31.49 -11.15
CA SER A 414 -5.34 -31.56 -12.56
C SER A 414 -5.09 -30.20 -13.20
N ILE A 415 -4.64 -30.20 -14.46
CA ILE A 415 -4.42 -28.98 -15.23
C ILE A 415 -5.00 -29.11 -16.64
N GLY A 416 -5.59 -28.04 -17.14
CA GLY A 416 -5.94 -27.87 -18.55
C GLY A 416 -5.63 -26.46 -19.02
N VAL A 417 -5.50 -26.29 -20.33
CA VAL A 417 -5.20 -25.01 -20.96
C VAL A 417 -6.34 -24.65 -21.89
N ASP A 418 -6.91 -23.46 -21.69
CA ASP A 418 -7.94 -22.85 -22.55
C ASP A 418 -7.42 -21.53 -23.08
N GLY A 419 -6.99 -21.51 -24.34
CA GLY A 419 -6.30 -20.38 -24.94
C GLY A 419 -5.12 -19.91 -24.08
N LYS A 420 -5.24 -18.72 -23.48
CA LYS A 420 -4.20 -18.09 -22.64
C LYS A 420 -4.32 -18.42 -21.15
N VAL A 421 -5.27 -19.26 -20.74
CA VAL A 421 -5.60 -19.48 -19.33
C VAL A 421 -5.30 -20.93 -18.93
N HIS A 422 -4.65 -21.10 -17.78
CA HIS A 422 -4.56 -22.39 -17.08
C HIS A 422 -5.72 -22.57 -16.13
N HIS A 423 -6.28 -23.75 -16.13
CA HIS A 423 -7.24 -24.22 -15.14
C HIS A 423 -6.58 -25.29 -14.28
N VAL A 424 -6.30 -24.97 -13.01
CA VAL A 424 -5.70 -25.92 -12.06
C VAL A 424 -6.72 -26.29 -11.00
N ALA A 425 -7.01 -27.58 -10.88
CA ALA A 425 -7.85 -28.16 -9.84
C ALA A 425 -7.01 -29.03 -8.91
N TYR A 426 -7.11 -28.85 -7.60
CA TYR A 426 -6.38 -29.70 -6.64
C TYR A 426 -7.16 -29.97 -5.37
N GLY A 427 -6.87 -31.08 -4.71
CA GLY A 427 -7.55 -31.45 -3.47
C GLY A 427 -7.26 -32.87 -2.99
N THR A 428 -8.00 -33.28 -1.96
CA THR A 428 -8.01 -34.67 -1.50
C THR A 428 -9.03 -35.46 -2.31
N ARG A 429 -8.69 -36.69 -2.71
CA ARG A 429 -9.56 -37.57 -3.49
C ARG A 429 -10.91 -37.75 -2.78
N GLY A 430 -12.00 -37.55 -3.51
CA GLY A 430 -13.37 -37.65 -2.98
C GLY A 430 -13.90 -36.38 -2.29
N ARG A 431 -13.14 -35.27 -2.28
CA ARG A 431 -13.64 -33.95 -1.87
C ARG A 431 -13.73 -33.01 -3.08
N SER A 432 -14.54 -31.96 -2.95
CA SER A 432 -14.62 -30.91 -3.96
C SER A 432 -13.25 -30.28 -4.21
N PRO A 433 -12.82 -30.13 -5.47
CA PRO A 433 -11.56 -29.45 -5.81
C PRO A 433 -11.56 -28.00 -5.34
N LYS A 434 -10.36 -27.50 -5.02
CA LYS A 434 -10.06 -26.08 -5.08
C LYS A 434 -9.56 -25.73 -6.48
N TRP A 435 -9.97 -24.59 -6.98
CA TRP A 435 -9.62 -24.12 -8.32
C TRP A 435 -8.71 -22.90 -8.25
N ILE A 436 -7.77 -22.82 -9.16
CA ILE A 436 -6.95 -21.65 -9.44
C ILE A 436 -6.89 -21.51 -10.95
N TRP A 437 -7.05 -20.28 -11.44
CA TRP A 437 -6.78 -19.94 -12.83
C TRP A 437 -5.60 -18.98 -12.92
N THR A 438 -4.87 -19.04 -14.03
CA THR A 438 -3.72 -18.15 -14.29
C THR A 438 -3.70 -17.81 -15.76
N ARG A 439 -3.67 -16.53 -16.10
CA ARG A 439 -3.61 -16.04 -17.49
C ARG A 439 -2.17 -15.76 -17.90
N PHE A 440 -1.85 -16.03 -19.15
CA PHE A 440 -0.53 -15.87 -19.75
C PHE A 440 -0.56 -14.91 -20.94
N PRO A 441 0.60 -14.37 -21.38
CA PRO A 441 0.66 -13.46 -22.52
C PRO A 441 0.17 -14.09 -23.84
N SER A 442 0.41 -15.39 -24.03
CA SER A 442 -0.01 -16.15 -25.21
C SER A 442 -0.42 -17.58 -24.86
N ALA A 443 -1.12 -18.24 -25.79
CA ALA A 443 -1.52 -19.63 -25.65
C ALA A 443 -0.31 -20.58 -25.63
N ASP A 444 0.74 -20.28 -26.41
CA ASP A 444 1.97 -21.06 -26.42
C ASP A 444 2.69 -21.00 -25.07
N VAL A 445 2.78 -19.81 -24.47
CA VAL A 445 3.36 -19.64 -23.12
C VAL A 445 2.51 -20.38 -22.08
N ALA A 446 1.18 -20.38 -22.23
CA ALA A 446 0.33 -21.20 -21.39
C ALA A 446 0.69 -22.70 -21.58
N ALA A 447 0.68 -23.23 -22.79
CA ALA A 447 1.00 -24.64 -23.04
C ALA A 447 2.36 -25.05 -22.45
N GLU A 448 3.42 -24.26 -22.68
CA GLU A 448 4.78 -24.53 -22.16
C GLU A 448 4.82 -24.56 -20.62
N ILE A 449 4.20 -23.57 -19.96
CA ILE A 449 4.17 -23.52 -18.49
C ILE A 449 3.33 -24.67 -17.92
N ALA A 450 2.27 -25.11 -18.61
CA ALA A 450 1.47 -26.24 -18.19
C ALA A 450 2.28 -27.55 -18.22
N GLU A 451 3.03 -27.79 -19.31
CA GLU A 451 3.93 -28.94 -19.43
C GLU A 451 4.98 -28.95 -18.32
N ARG A 452 5.62 -27.80 -18.06
CA ARG A 452 6.61 -27.68 -16.99
C ARG A 452 6.02 -28.00 -15.60
N ARG A 453 4.80 -27.56 -15.32
CA ARG A 453 4.08 -27.87 -14.07
C ARG A 453 3.72 -29.35 -13.97
N ILE A 454 3.36 -29.98 -15.09
CA ILE A 454 3.10 -31.44 -15.14
C ILE A 454 4.39 -32.19 -14.77
N GLU A 455 5.52 -31.85 -15.39
CA GLU A 455 6.81 -32.49 -15.08
C GLU A 455 7.24 -32.28 -13.63
N GLU A 456 7.05 -31.09 -13.08
CA GLU A 456 7.31 -30.79 -11.67
C GLU A 456 6.48 -31.69 -10.75
N LYS A 457 5.18 -31.85 -11.03
CA LYS A 457 4.31 -32.71 -10.22
C LYS A 457 4.67 -34.19 -10.35
N LEU A 458 5.05 -34.65 -11.53
CA LEU A 458 5.59 -36.01 -11.72
C LEU A 458 6.87 -36.22 -10.89
N ARG A 459 7.77 -35.22 -10.84
CA ARG A 459 8.98 -35.26 -10.00
C ARG A 459 8.67 -35.27 -8.50
N GLU A 460 7.59 -34.62 -8.08
CA GLU A 460 7.08 -34.70 -6.71
C GLU A 460 6.43 -36.05 -6.37
N GLY A 461 6.37 -37.00 -7.31
CA GLY A 461 5.77 -38.33 -7.11
C GLY A 461 4.26 -38.38 -7.30
N TYR A 462 3.69 -37.43 -8.06
CA TYR A 462 2.37 -37.64 -8.65
C TYR A 462 2.49 -38.60 -9.84
N LEU A 463 1.43 -39.36 -10.10
CA LEU A 463 1.35 -40.36 -11.17
C LEU A 463 0.21 -40.01 -12.11
N ARG A 464 0.33 -40.38 -13.40
CA ARG A 464 -0.80 -40.25 -14.33
C ARG A 464 -1.84 -41.34 -14.03
N PRO A 465 -3.14 -41.08 -14.27
CA PRO A 465 -4.19 -42.08 -14.15
C PRO A 465 -3.84 -43.31 -14.98
N GLY A 466 -3.72 -44.46 -14.33
CA GLY A 466 -3.35 -45.73 -14.97
C GLY A 466 -1.87 -46.11 -14.84
N ASP A 467 -1.00 -45.19 -14.40
CA ASP A 467 0.36 -45.56 -14.02
C ASP A 467 0.31 -46.32 -12.70
N ASP A 468 0.82 -47.56 -12.69
CA ASP A 468 1.00 -48.31 -11.45
C ASP A 468 2.00 -47.58 -10.56
N ALA A 469 1.62 -47.34 -9.31
CA ALA A 469 2.58 -46.90 -8.31
C ALA A 469 3.73 -47.91 -8.29
N PRO A 470 5.01 -47.45 -8.31
CA PRO A 470 6.13 -48.36 -8.16
C PRO A 470 5.84 -49.18 -6.91
N ARG A 471 5.67 -50.51 -7.08
CA ARG A 471 5.38 -51.41 -5.97
C ARG A 471 6.51 -51.20 -4.99
N ASP A 472 6.20 -50.59 -3.84
CA ASP A 472 7.18 -50.34 -2.78
C ASP A 472 7.95 -51.64 -2.56
N GLY A 473 9.18 -51.64 -3.04
CA GLY A 473 10.03 -52.80 -3.06
C GLY A 473 10.31 -53.17 -1.63
N VAL A 474 9.87 -54.37 -1.28
CA VAL A 474 10.48 -55.24 -0.28
C VAL A 474 11.98 -54.95 -0.23
N ALA A 475 12.41 -54.25 0.83
CA ALA A 475 13.80 -54.19 1.26
C ALA A 475 14.03 -55.30 2.29
#